data_AF-A0A5B0H7E8-F1
#
_entry.id   AF-A0A5B0H7E8-F1
#
_cell.length_a   1.000
_cell.length_b   1.000
_cell.length_c   1.000
_cell.angle_alpha   90.00
_cell.angle_beta   90.00
_cell.angle_gamma   90.00
#
_symmetry.space_group_name_H-M   'P 1'
#
loop_
_entity.id
_entity.type
_entity.pdbx_description
1 polymer ?
#
loop_
_entity_poly.entity_id
_entity_poly.type
_entity_poly.pdbx_seq_one_letter_code
_entity_poly.pdbx_strand_id
1 'polypeptide(L)' 'MSRTMGLAASHVIVRSENGAVTLQGAVPKQADGEKAAEIARGVPGVVSVTNALSIHPEGT' A
#
# COMPACT_ATOMS: atom_id res chain seq x y z
N MET A 1 19.17 5.27 18.92
CA MET A 1 19.31 4.22 17.89
C MET A 1 18.15 3.24 18.05
N SER A 2 17.03 3.45 17.35
CA SER A 2 15.83 2.62 17.51
C SER A 2 16.00 1.30 16.76
N ARG A 3 16.05 0.19 17.51
CA ARG A 3 16.06 -1.18 16.97
C ARG A 3 14.61 -1.64 16.83
N THR A 4 14.08 -1.65 15.60
CA THR A 4 12.88 -2.43 15.29
C THR A 4 13.30 -3.69 14.57
N MET A 5 13.55 -4.73 15.36
CA MET A 5 13.80 -6.10 14.89
C MET A 5 12.43 -6.77 14.74
N GLY A 6 12.04 -7.13 13.52
CA GLY A 6 10.82 -7.91 13.27
C GLY A 6 9.73 -7.27 12.40
N LEU A 7 9.96 -6.08 11.84
CA LEU A 7 9.09 -5.57 10.78
C LEU A 7 9.66 -6.08 9.45
N ALA A 8 9.19 -7.23 8.99
CA ALA A 8 9.03 -7.43 7.55
C ALA A 8 7.95 -6.42 7.11
N ALA A 9 8.30 -5.14 7.15
CA ALA A 9 7.46 -4.11 6.60
C ALA A 9 7.47 -4.39 5.11
N SER A 10 6.42 -5.02 4.61
CA SER A 10 5.95 -4.79 3.26
C SER A 10 6.04 -3.27 3.08
N HIS A 11 7.07 -2.80 2.38
CA HIS A 11 7.36 -1.37 2.26
C HIS A 11 6.29 -0.80 1.34
N VAL A 12 5.11 -0.55 1.90
CA VAL A 12 3.98 0.05 1.22
C VAL A 12 4.02 1.53 1.57
N ILE A 13 4.54 2.31 0.62
CA ILE A 13 4.54 3.76 0.66
C ILE A 13 3.17 4.20 0.14
N VAL A 14 2.42 4.90 1.00
CA VAL A 14 1.16 5.54 0.64
C VAL A 14 1.41 7.05 0.60
N ARG A 15 1.21 7.64 -0.58
CA ARG A 15 1.27 9.11 -0.74
C ARG A 15 -0.11 9.61 -1.08
N SER A 16 -0.59 10.62 -0.37
CA SER A 16 -1.85 11.31 -0.67
C SER A 16 -1.54 12.78 -0.92
N GLU A 17 -1.82 13.26 -2.13
CA GLU A 17 -1.56 14.64 -2.52
C GLU A 17 -2.75 15.17 -3.34
N ASN A 18 -3.43 16.22 -2.83
CA ASN A 18 -4.61 16.83 -3.46
C ASN A 18 -5.70 15.83 -3.89
N GLY A 19 -5.88 14.75 -3.11
CA GLY A 19 -6.83 13.69 -3.41
C GLY A 19 -6.34 12.61 -4.38
N ALA A 20 -5.15 12.72 -4.95
CA ALA A 20 -4.49 11.61 -5.62
C ALA A 20 -3.76 10.76 -4.58
N VAL A 21 -4.17 9.49 -4.42
CA VAL A 21 -3.50 8.51 -3.57
C VAL A 21 -2.68 7.57 -4.43
N THR A 22 -1.41 7.40 -4.11
CA THR A 22 -0.52 6.45 -4.78
C THR A 22 -0.06 5.41 -3.77
N LEU A 23 -0.37 4.15 -4.06
CA LEU A 23 0.08 2.97 -3.31
C LEU A 23 1.27 2.36 -4.05
N GLN A 24 2.46 2.40 -3.46
CA GLN A 24 3.68 1.81 -4.03
C GLN A 24 4.29 0.84 -3.04
N GLY A 25 4.76 -0.32 -3.50
CA GLY A 25 5.34 -1.31 -2.61
C GLY A 25 5.17 -2.73 -3.09
N ALA A 26 5.43 -3.69 -2.19
CA ALA A 26 5.22 -5.10 -2.43
C ALA A 26 4.10 -5.64 -1.54
N VAL A 27 3.17 -6.41 -2.11
CA VAL A 27 2.12 -7.11 -1.35
C VAL A 27 2.16 -8.60 -1.65
N PRO A 28 1.84 -9.46 -0.67
CA PRO A 28 1.87 -10.91 -0.86
C PRO A 28 0.72 -11.43 -1.74
N LYS A 29 -0.39 -10.70 -1.83
CA LYS A 29 -1.59 -11.11 -2.58
C LYS A 29 -2.24 -9.94 -3.30
N GLN A 30 -2.90 -10.26 -4.43
CA GLN A 30 -3.69 -9.29 -5.18
C GLN A 30 -4.85 -8.73 -4.37
N ALA A 31 -5.51 -9.59 -3.59
CA ALA A 31 -6.60 -9.21 -2.71
C ALA A 31 -6.20 -8.14 -1.67
N ASP A 32 -4.94 -8.14 -1.20
CA ASP A 32 -4.44 -7.11 -0.29
C ASP A 32 -4.28 -5.77 -1.02
N GLY A 33 -3.82 -5.80 -2.27
CA GLY A 33 -3.74 -4.59 -3.11
C GLY A 33 -5.11 -3.99 -3.42
N GLU A 34 -6.12 -4.82 -3.68
CA GLU A 34 -7.50 -4.37 -3.89
C GLU A 34 -8.10 -3.77 -2.62
N LYS A 35 -7.94 -4.43 -1.47
CA LYS A 35 -8.37 -3.91 -0.17
C LYS A 35 -7.70 -2.57 0.16
N ALA A 36 -6.40 -2.45 -0.10
CA ALA A 36 -5.68 -1.22 0.13
C ALA A 36 -6.20 -0.07 -0.77
N ALA A 37 -6.54 -0.37 -2.03
CA ALA A 37 -7.15 0.60 -2.94
C ALA A 37 -8.57 0.99 -2.50
N GLU A 38 -9.37 0.04 -2.01
CA GLU A 38 -10.72 0.30 -1.50
C GLU A 38 -10.69 1.19 -0.25
N ILE A 39 -9.82 0.87 0.71
CA ILE A 39 -9.60 1.69 1.91
C ILE A 39 -9.14 3.08 1.51
N ALA A 40 -8.19 3.20 0.57
CA ALA A 40 -7.72 4.48 0.06
C ALA A 40 -8.86 5.28 -0.59
N ARG A 41 -9.72 4.65 -1.38
CA ARG A 41 -10.89 5.31 -1.99
C ARG A 41 -11.93 5.78 -0.97
N GLY A 42 -12.04 5.08 0.17
CA GLY A 42 -12.94 5.45 1.25
C GLY A 42 -12.51 6.70 2.04
N VAL A 43 -11.28 7.19 1.84
CA VAL A 43 -10.78 8.38 2.53
C VAL A 43 -11.44 9.64 1.93
N PRO A 44 -12.11 10.48 2.74
CA PRO A 44 -12.74 11.69 2.24
C PRO A 44 -11.70 12.65 1.66
N GLY A 45 -11.93 13.10 0.42
CA GLY A 45 -11.00 13.93 -0.34
C GLY A 45 -10.20 13.18 -1.41
N VAL A 46 -10.33 11.84 -1.50
CA VAL A 46 -9.67 11.05 -2.55
C VAL A 46 -10.44 11.14 -3.87
N VAL A 47 -9.74 11.62 -4.90
CA VAL A 47 -10.21 11.82 -6.27
C VAL A 47 -9.68 10.72 -7.18
N SER A 48 -8.47 10.22 -6.93
CA SER A 48 -7.87 9.14 -7.73
C SER A 48 -7.01 8.23 -6.86
N VAL A 49 -6.97 6.94 -7.19
CA VAL A 49 -6.12 5.95 -6.53
C VAL A 49 -5.29 5.24 -7.59
N THR A 50 -3.97 5.42 -7.51
CA THR A 50 -2.97 4.77 -8.35
C THR A 50 -2.39 3.60 -7.58
N ASN A 51 -2.68 2.39 -8.04
CA ASN A 51 -2.11 1.17 -7.48
C ASN A 51 -0.87 0.76 -8.29
N ALA A 52 0.31 0.96 -7.71
CA ALA A 52 1.60 0.53 -8.22
C ALA A 52 2.25 -0.50 -7.26
N LEU A 53 1.42 -1.33 -6.63
CA LEU A 53 1.87 -2.44 -5.81
C LEU A 53 2.30 -3.61 -6.70
N SER A 54 3.49 -4.13 -6.43
CA SER A 54 3.99 -5.37 -7.04
C SER A 54 3.63 -6.56 -6.16
N ILE A 55 3.11 -7.62 -6.76
CA ILE A 55 2.75 -8.81 -5.98
C ILE A 55 4.01 -9.66 -5.82
N HIS A 56 4.54 -9.68 -4.60
CA HIS A 56 5.62 -10.57 -4.19
C HIS A 56 5.06 -11.55 -3.18
N PRO A 57 4.66 -12.76 -3.60
CA PRO A 57 4.28 -13.79 -2.66
C PRO A 57 5.53 -14.19 -1.85
N GLU A 58 5.72 -13.53 -0.71
CA GLU A 58 6.70 -13.95 0.30
C GLU A 58 6.22 -15.30 0.88
N GLY A 59 6.56 -16.40 0.22
CA GLY A 59 6.08 -17.72 0.65
C GLY A 59 6.20 -18.79 -0.43
N THR A 60 7.44 -19.21 -0.71
CA THR A 60 7.75 -20.63 -0.98
C THR A 60 9.14 -20.93 -0.46
#